data_AF-A0A2L2YXT2-F1
#
_entry.id   AF-A0A2L2YXT2-F1
#
_cell.length_a   1.000
_cell.length_b   1.000
_cell.length_c   1.000
_cell.angle_alpha   90.00
_cell.angle_beta   90.00
_cell.angle_gamma   90.00
#
_symmetry.space_group_name_H-M   'P 1'
#
loop_
_entity.id
_entity.type
_entity.pdbx_description
1 polymer ?
#
loop_
_entity_poly.entity_id
_entity_poly.type
_entity_poly.pdbx_seq_one_letter_code
_entity_poly.pdbx_strand_id
1 'polypeptide(L)'
;IPEHVQTAFVPYDISQLQYCLKDLKNNEHFPFGFKDECDKLCAEADIFVAKSVERENVGDISMAALLSDTAAARARAAMDVPYTNSTALAMAKMKHSMCLIRSSILH
;
A
#
# COMPACT_ATOMS: atom_id res chain seq x y z
N ILE A 1 -13.85 23.95 18.64
CA ILE A 1 -13.51 22.60 18.13
C ILE A 1 -14.61 22.24 17.14
N PRO A 2 -14.39 22.15 15.82
CA PRO A 2 -15.41 21.66 14.91
C PRO A 2 -15.25 20.16 14.63
N GLU A 3 -16.35 19.46 14.80
CA GLU A 3 -16.59 18.02 14.68
C GLU A 3 -16.89 17.61 13.23
N HIS A 4 -15.89 17.34 12.38
CA HIS A 4 -16.17 16.80 11.04
C HIS A 4 -15.20 15.70 10.57
N VAL A 5 -14.67 14.89 11.50
CA VAL A 5 -13.94 13.66 11.14
C VAL A 5 -14.93 12.49 11.09
N GLN A 6 -15.77 12.48 10.06
CA GLN A 6 -16.48 11.27 9.63
C GLN A 6 -15.94 10.86 8.27
N THR A 7 -14.68 10.40 8.25
CA THR A 7 -14.23 9.54 7.17
C THR A 7 -14.85 8.17 7.43
N ALA A 8 -15.96 7.90 6.71
CA ALA A 8 -16.67 6.62 6.77
C ALA A 8 -15.66 5.46 6.68
N PHE A 9 -15.60 4.68 7.77
CA PHE A 9 -14.96 3.38 7.77
C PHE A 9 -15.84 2.47 6.91
N VAL A 10 -15.56 2.42 5.61
CA VAL A 10 -16.15 1.40 4.74
C VAL A 10 -15.48 0.09 5.15
N PRO A 11 -16.21 -0.88 5.71
CA PRO A 11 -15.62 -2.15 6.11
C PRO A 11 -15.08 -2.80 4.83
N TYR A 12 -13.77 -2.87 4.70
CA TYR A 12 -13.14 -3.58 3.60
C TYR A 12 -13.59 -5.04 3.68
N ASP A 13 -14.32 -5.48 2.65
CA ASP A 13 -14.72 -6.88 2.49
C ASP A 13 -13.47 -7.76 2.61
N ILE A 14 -13.48 -8.65 3.61
CA ILE A 14 -12.39 -9.57 3.93
C ILE A 14 -11.97 -10.37 2.68
N SER A 15 -12.90 -10.58 1.75
CA SER A 15 -12.67 -11.23 0.47
C SER A 15 -11.68 -10.48 -0.43
N GLN A 16 -11.71 -9.14 -0.44
CA GLN A 16 -10.77 -8.32 -1.20
C GLN A 16 -9.38 -8.29 -0.54
N LEU A 17 -9.34 -8.30 0.80
CA LEU A 17 -8.08 -8.46 1.54
C LEU A 17 -7.44 -9.82 1.25
N GLN A 18 -8.21 -10.90 1.20
CA GLN A 18 -7.72 -12.25 0.84
C GLN A 18 -7.23 -12.36 -0.60
N TYR A 19 -7.88 -11.67 -1.54
CA TYR A 19 -7.43 -11.63 -2.94
C TYR A 19 -6.05 -10.96 -3.04
N CYS A 20 -5.85 -9.83 -2.36
CA CYS A 20 -4.57 -9.13 -2.41
C CYS A 20 -3.46 -9.77 -1.56
N LEU A 21 -3.82 -10.48 -0.50
CA LEU A 21 -2.87 -11.36 0.21
C LEU A 21 -2.35 -12.49 -0.70
N LYS A 22 -3.16 -12.98 -1.66
CA LYS A 22 -2.69 -13.94 -2.67
C LYS A 22 -1.74 -13.29 -3.68
N ASP A 23 -2.02 -12.06 -4.13
CA ASP A 23 -1.14 -11.34 -5.06
C ASP A 23 0.22 -10.98 -4.42
N LEU A 24 0.27 -10.82 -3.10
CA LEU A 24 1.51 -10.62 -2.34
C LEU A 24 2.50 -11.77 -2.50
N LYS A 25 2.01 -13.01 -2.71
CA LYS A 25 2.86 -14.17 -3.01
C LYS A 25 3.36 -14.19 -4.44
N ASN A 26 2.70 -13.47 -5.34
CA ASN A 26 2.94 -13.56 -6.78
C ASN A 26 3.77 -12.38 -7.34
N ASN A 27 4.11 -11.36 -6.53
CA ASN A 27 4.93 -10.21 -6.95
C ASN A 27 4.37 -9.48 -8.19
N GLU A 28 3.05 -9.51 -8.41
CA GLU A 28 2.48 -8.89 -9.60
C GLU A 28 2.37 -7.36 -9.42
N HIS A 29 2.98 -6.65 -10.38
CA HIS A 29 2.96 -5.20 -10.49
C HIS A 29 1.51 -4.72 -10.70
N PHE A 30 0.96 -3.95 -9.75
CA PHE A 30 -0.42 -3.49 -9.80
C PHE A 30 -0.64 -2.52 -10.98
N PRO A 31 -1.40 -2.90 -12.03
CA PRO A 31 -1.52 -2.09 -13.24
C PRO A 31 -2.69 -1.13 -13.07
N PHE A 32 -2.49 -0.03 -12.35
CA PHE A 32 -3.52 0.99 -12.24
C PHE A 32 -2.95 2.34 -12.64
N GLY A 33 -3.42 2.85 -13.78
CA GLY A 33 -3.03 4.15 -14.29
C GLY A 33 -3.58 5.27 -13.42
N PHE A 34 -2.69 5.98 -12.74
CA PHE A 34 -2.89 7.32 -12.22
C PHE A 34 -2.03 8.28 -13.08
N LYS A 35 -2.48 9.50 -13.34
CA LYS A 35 -1.82 10.38 -14.32
C LYS A 35 -0.90 11.43 -13.68
N ASP A 36 -0.79 11.43 -12.34
CA ASP A 36 -0.24 12.51 -11.50
C ASP A 36 0.64 11.97 -10.35
N GLU A 37 1.10 12.85 -9.45
CA GLU A 37 1.99 12.56 -8.30
C GLU A 37 1.62 11.30 -7.48
N CYS A 38 0.32 10.97 -7.36
CA CYS A 38 -0.15 9.71 -6.76
C CYS A 38 0.45 8.48 -7.44
N ASP A 39 0.57 8.52 -8.76
CA ASP A 39 1.07 7.44 -9.60
C ASP A 39 2.55 7.13 -9.30
N LYS A 40 3.34 8.19 -9.20
CA LYS A 40 4.76 8.10 -8.83
C LYS A 40 4.92 7.52 -7.43
N LEU A 41 4.13 8.03 -6.47
CA LEU A 41 4.17 7.54 -5.09
C LEU A 41 3.74 6.07 -4.98
N CYS A 42 2.72 5.67 -5.75
CA CYS A 42 2.28 4.28 -5.84
C CYS A 42 3.34 3.38 -6.50
N ALA A 43 4.03 3.84 -7.54
CA ALA A 43 5.10 3.09 -8.20
C ALA A 43 6.35 2.98 -7.31
N GLU A 44 6.71 4.05 -6.60
CA GLU A 44 7.78 4.01 -5.59
C GLU A 44 7.46 2.99 -4.49
N ALA A 45 6.22 2.97 -3.99
CA ALA A 45 5.78 1.98 -3.01
C ALA A 45 5.97 0.54 -3.53
N ASP A 46 5.62 0.26 -4.78
CA ASP A 46 5.81 -1.08 -5.38
C ASP A 46 7.28 -1.48 -5.44
N ILE A 47 8.16 -0.54 -5.82
CA ILE A 47 9.60 -0.79 -5.86
C ILE A 47 10.12 -1.16 -4.47
N PHE A 48 9.65 -0.48 -3.42
CA PHE A 48 10.04 -0.80 -2.05
C PHE A 48 9.47 -2.15 -1.57
N VAL A 49 8.25 -2.52 -1.95
CA VAL A 49 7.68 -3.85 -1.66
C VAL A 49 8.49 -4.94 -2.36
N ALA A 50 8.80 -4.78 -3.65
CA ALA A 50 9.59 -5.77 -4.40
C ALA A 50 10.98 -5.96 -3.78
N LYS A 51 11.65 -4.86 -3.41
CA LYS A 51 12.93 -4.93 -2.69
C LYS A 51 12.78 -5.57 -1.32
N SER A 52 11.70 -5.29 -0.59
CA SER A 52 11.44 -5.93 0.69
C SER A 52 11.36 -7.45 0.56
N VAL A 53 10.68 -7.95 -0.48
CA VAL A 53 10.59 -9.40 -0.77
C VAL A 53 11.97 -9.98 -1.09
N GLU A 54 12.78 -9.28 -1.87
CA GLU A 54 14.16 -9.70 -2.16
C GLU A 54 14.99 -9.82 -0.87
N ARG A 55 14.89 -8.84 0.04
CA ARG A 55 15.60 -8.86 1.33
C ARG A 55 15.10 -9.96 2.26
N GLU A 56 13.79 -10.21 2.28
CA GLU A 56 13.19 -11.31 3.04
C GLU A 56 13.72 -12.66 2.55
N ASN A 57 13.79 -12.88 1.24
CA ASN A 57 14.25 -14.13 0.63
C ASN A 57 15.73 -14.44 0.93
N VAL A 58 16.57 -13.42 1.15
CA VAL A 58 17.97 -13.61 1.58
C VAL A 58 18.13 -13.67 3.10
N GLY A 59 17.03 -13.63 3.86
CA GLY A 59 17.02 -13.71 5.33
C GLY A 59 17.29 -12.38 6.04
N ASP A 60 17.37 -11.26 5.32
CA ASP A 60 17.55 -9.93 5.91
C ASP A 60 16.18 -9.32 6.26
N ILE A 61 15.59 -9.86 7.32
CA ILE A 61 14.25 -9.48 7.79
C ILE A 61 14.22 -8.01 8.25
N SER A 62 15.31 -7.51 8.85
CA SER A 62 15.42 -6.12 9.32
C SER A 62 15.33 -5.12 8.15
N MET A 63 16.06 -5.37 7.07
CA MET A 63 15.96 -4.53 5.86
C MET A 63 14.60 -4.71 5.17
N ALA A 64 14.05 -5.92 5.14
CA ALA A 64 12.73 -6.18 4.58
C ALA A 64 11.63 -5.38 5.30
N ALA A 65 11.69 -5.30 6.64
CA ALA A 65 10.75 -4.52 7.45
C ALA A 65 10.88 -3.02 7.15
N LEU A 66 12.11 -2.48 7.14
CA LEU A 66 12.37 -1.07 6.84
C LEU A 66 11.85 -0.67 5.44
N LEU A 67 12.05 -1.53 4.44
CA LEU A 67 11.54 -1.31 3.09
C LEU A 67 10.00 -1.36 3.04
N SER A 68 9.37 -2.23 3.81
CA SER A 68 7.90 -2.28 3.93
C SER A 68 7.32 -1.04 4.61
N ASP A 69 7.98 -0.53 5.65
CA ASP A 69 7.60 0.73 6.31
C ASP A 69 7.73 1.92 5.36
N THR A 70 8.80 1.92 4.55
CA THR A 70 9.02 2.94 3.53
C THR A 70 7.93 2.89 2.44
N ALA A 71 7.54 1.67 2.01
CA ALA A 71 6.44 1.48 1.05
C ALA A 71 5.11 2.00 1.63
N ALA A 72 4.82 1.68 2.89
CA ALA A 72 3.62 2.17 3.58
C ALA A 72 3.61 3.70 3.65
N ALA A 73 4.73 4.34 3.96
CA ALA A 73 4.83 5.80 3.97
C ALA A 73 4.59 6.43 2.58
N ARG A 74 5.07 5.80 1.50
CA ARG A 74 4.81 6.26 0.12
C ARG A 74 3.35 6.10 -0.29
N ALA A 75 2.75 4.96 0.03
CA ALA A 75 1.32 4.74 -0.21
C ALA A 75 0.43 5.69 0.64
N ARG A 76 0.87 6.03 1.86
CA ARG A 76 0.22 7.05 2.71
C ARG A 76 0.25 8.41 2.04
N ALA A 77 1.42 8.85 1.57
CA ALA A 77 1.56 10.10 0.84
C ALA A 77 0.69 10.13 -0.44
N ALA A 78 0.55 8.99 -1.13
CA ALA A 78 -0.34 8.90 -2.29
C ALA A 78 -1.79 9.22 -1.90
N MET A 79 -2.29 8.71 -0.78
CA MET A 79 -3.65 9.00 -0.29
C MET A 79 -3.91 10.48 0.01
N ASP A 80 -2.87 11.27 0.28
CA ASP A 80 -2.99 12.68 0.61
C ASP A 80 -3.03 13.58 -0.64
N VAL A 81 -2.86 13.01 -1.83
CA VAL A 81 -2.98 13.74 -3.11
C VAL A 81 -4.46 14.10 -3.38
N PRO A 82 -4.77 15.24 -4.02
CA PRO A 82 -6.15 15.58 -4.38
C PRO A 82 -6.72 14.59 -5.41
N TYR A 83 -7.65 13.74 -4.99
CA TYR A 83 -8.34 12.81 -5.89
C TYR A 83 -9.60 13.44 -6.48
N THR A 84 -9.77 13.31 -7.79
CA THR A 84 -11.01 13.66 -8.50
C THR A 84 -12.00 12.50 -8.55
N ASN A 85 -11.52 11.28 -8.28
CA ASN A 85 -12.30 10.04 -8.36
C ASN A 85 -12.15 9.23 -7.05
N SER A 86 -13.28 8.89 -6.43
CA SER A 86 -13.35 8.10 -5.20
C SER A 86 -12.77 6.68 -5.36
N THR A 87 -12.88 6.08 -6.55
CA THR A 87 -12.30 4.77 -6.86
C THR A 87 -10.76 4.81 -6.79
N ALA A 88 -10.15 5.88 -7.29
CA ALA A 88 -8.70 6.05 -7.25
C ALA A 88 -8.17 6.18 -5.81
N LEU A 89 -8.89 6.95 -4.97
CA LEU A 89 -8.57 7.06 -3.54
C LEU A 89 -8.74 5.72 -2.81
N ALA A 90 -9.80 4.96 -3.12
CA ALA A 90 -10.04 3.64 -2.51
C ALA A 90 -8.90 2.65 -2.84
N MET A 91 -8.37 2.69 -4.06
CA MET A 91 -7.21 1.88 -4.46
C MET A 91 -5.93 2.28 -3.72
N ALA A 92 -5.65 3.57 -3.59
CA ALA A 92 -4.48 4.04 -2.82
C ALA A 92 -4.56 3.63 -1.33
N LYS A 93 -5.76 3.72 -0.73
CA LYS A 93 -6.04 3.21 0.62
C LYS A 93 -5.77 1.71 0.75
N MET A 94 -6.22 0.94 -0.23
CA MET A 94 -6.00 -0.49 -0.27
C MET A 94 -4.52 -0.84 -0.35
N LYS A 95 -3.76 -0.14 -1.20
CA LYS A 95 -2.31 -0.29 -1.34
C LYS A 95 -1.57 0.03 -0.05
N HIS A 96 -1.95 1.09 0.65
CA HIS A 96 -1.41 1.42 1.96
C HIS A 96 -1.68 0.33 3.00
N SER A 97 -2.92 -0.19 3.06
CA SER A 97 -3.27 -1.30 3.97
C SER A 97 -2.45 -2.56 3.69
N MET A 98 -2.16 -2.86 2.43
CA MET A 98 -1.28 -3.98 2.05
C MET A 98 0.15 -3.78 2.56
N CYS A 99 0.71 -2.57 2.40
CA CYS A 99 2.05 -2.27 2.90
C CYS A 99 2.13 -2.40 4.43
N LEU A 100 1.08 -1.97 5.16
CA LEU A 100 1.00 -2.13 6.61
C LEU A 100 0.94 -3.60 7.03
N ILE A 101 0.13 -4.42 6.35
CA ILE A 101 0.05 -5.85 6.65
C ILE A 101 1.40 -6.51 6.43
N ARG A 102 2.09 -6.21 5.30
CA ARG A 102 3.42 -6.73 5.04
C ARG A 102 4.43 -6.32 6.13
N SER A 103 4.45 -5.03 6.50
CA SER A 103 5.28 -4.54 7.60
C SER A 103 5.00 -5.33 8.89
N SER A 104 3.73 -5.54 9.25
CA SER A 104 3.35 -6.27 10.48
C SER A 104 3.73 -7.76 10.49
N ILE A 105 3.96 -8.37 9.32
CA ILE A 105 4.40 -9.77 9.22
C ILE A 105 5.92 -9.89 9.47
N LEU A 106 6.67 -8.81 9.25
CA LEU A 106 8.13 -8.77 9.31
C LEU A 106 8.68 -8.24 10.65
N HIS A 107 7.85 -7.58 11.45
CA HIS A 107 8.14 -7.13 12.82
C HIS A 107 7.64 -8.14 13.86
#